data_AF-A0A924VDT7-F1
#
_entry.id   AF-A0A924VDT7-F1
#
_cell.length_a   1.000
_cell.length_b   1.000
_cell.length_c   1.000
_cell.angle_alpha   90.00
_cell.angle_beta   90.00
_cell.angle_gamma   90.00
#
_symmetry.space_group_name_H-M   'P 1'
#
loop_
_entity.id
_entity.type
_entity.pdbx_description
1 polymer ?
#
loop_
_entity_poly.entity_id
_entity_poly.type
_entity_poly.pdbx_seq_one_letter_code
_entity_poly.pdbx_strand_id
1 'polypeptide(L)'
;MSTKLPILIAASAFLFTACGNNVTGVKSSKTDKLTSNSASSPVETKTPNSEKKSFFVGQTRISGVKTNTAFEAKVLSSELKSPWGIASLPDGRLLITEKGGAMKIVTQTGAIGTALIGIPAVDSKGQG
;
A
#
# COMPACT_ATOMS: atom_id res chain seq x y z
N MET A 1 -31.18 -58.19 31.05
CA MET A 1 -31.74 -57.28 30.04
C MET A 1 -32.82 -56.44 30.70
N SER A 2 -32.44 -55.25 31.13
CA SER A 2 -33.33 -54.24 31.71
C SER A 2 -33.12 -52.95 30.94
N THR A 3 -34.17 -52.43 30.32
CA THR A 3 -34.20 -51.06 29.80
C THR A 3 -35.51 -50.41 30.22
N LYS A 4 -35.42 -49.58 31.25
CA LYS A 4 -36.32 -48.45 31.52
C LYS A 4 -35.68 -47.21 30.89
N LEU A 5 -36.47 -46.29 30.30
CA LEU A 5 -36.30 -44.82 30.33
C LEU A 5 -37.43 -44.12 29.50
N PRO A 6 -37.67 -42.81 29.66
CA PRO A 6 -38.99 -42.28 30.00
C PRO A 6 -39.42 -41.11 29.07
N ILE A 7 -40.58 -40.55 29.39
CA ILE A 7 -41.17 -39.32 28.85
C ILE A 7 -40.23 -38.12 29.01
N LEU A 8 -40.08 -37.28 27.97
CA LEU A 8 -39.57 -35.92 28.11
C LEU A 8 -40.37 -34.93 27.24
N ILE A 9 -41.17 -34.12 27.93
CA ILE A 9 -41.79 -32.88 27.45
C ILE A 9 -40.73 -31.79 27.53
N ALA A 10 -40.52 -30.99 26.49
CA ALA A 10 -39.90 -29.67 26.64
C ALA A 10 -40.33 -28.73 25.51
N ALA A 11 -41.26 -27.84 25.86
CA ALA A 11 -41.64 -26.68 25.06
C ALA A 11 -40.44 -25.73 24.91
N SER A 12 -40.06 -25.42 23.68
CA SER A 12 -38.99 -24.48 23.38
C SER A 12 -39.51 -23.04 23.52
N ALA A 13 -39.25 -22.42 24.67
CA ALA A 13 -39.44 -20.99 24.87
C ALA A 13 -38.28 -20.22 24.20
N PHE A 14 -38.59 -19.46 23.16
CA PHE A 14 -37.68 -18.48 22.56
C PHE A 14 -37.50 -17.30 23.53
N LEU A 15 -36.35 -17.21 24.18
CA LEU A 15 -35.93 -16.03 24.94
C LEU A 15 -35.20 -15.06 24.02
N PHE A 16 -35.86 -13.97 23.63
CA PHE A 16 -35.21 -12.81 23.04
C PHE A 16 -34.49 -12.02 24.14
N THR A 17 -33.18 -12.22 24.27
CA THR A 17 -32.33 -11.35 25.09
C THR A 17 -32.02 -10.09 24.29
N ALA A 18 -32.72 -9.00 24.61
CA ALA A 18 -32.38 -7.66 24.14
C ALA A 18 -31.21 -7.10 24.99
N CYS A 19 -30.04 -6.90 24.39
CA CYS A 19 -28.98 -6.10 24.99
C CYS A 19 -29.33 -4.61 24.84
N GLY A 20 -29.70 -3.95 25.93
CA GLY A 20 -29.80 -2.49 26.00
C GLY A 20 -28.42 -1.86 26.17
N ASN A 21 -28.02 -1.00 25.24
CA ASN A 21 -26.83 -0.16 25.40
C ASN A 21 -27.19 1.12 26.17
N ASN A 22 -26.96 1.13 27.47
CA ASN A 22 -26.86 2.37 28.24
C ASN A 22 -25.42 2.90 28.14
N VAL A 23 -25.19 3.87 27.26
CA VAL A 23 -23.94 4.64 27.23
C VAL A 23 -24.06 5.77 28.25
N THR A 24 -23.74 5.49 29.50
CA THR A 24 -23.49 6.51 30.52
C THR A 24 -21.99 6.65 30.73
N GLY A 25 -21.45 7.83 30.40
CA GLY A 25 -20.16 8.31 30.91
C GLY A 25 -18.93 7.83 30.14
N VAL A 26 -18.50 8.60 29.13
CA VAL A 26 -17.13 8.52 28.60
C VAL A 26 -16.20 9.12 29.66
N LYS A 27 -15.64 8.29 30.54
CA LYS A 27 -14.40 8.61 31.23
C LYS A 27 -13.27 8.49 30.21
N SER A 28 -12.76 9.63 29.79
CA SER A 28 -11.53 9.75 29.01
C SER A 28 -10.35 9.30 29.86
N SER A 29 -10.02 8.01 29.76
CA SER A 29 -8.77 7.44 30.25
C SER A 29 -8.51 6.13 29.52
N LYS A 30 -8.23 6.23 28.22
CA LYS A 30 -7.48 5.22 27.50
C LYS A 30 -6.40 5.92 26.70
N THR A 31 -5.19 5.87 27.25
CA THR A 31 -4.01 5.68 26.43
C THR A 31 -4.31 4.49 25.52
N ASP A 32 -4.74 4.76 24.29
CA ASP A 32 -4.67 3.77 23.23
C ASP A 32 -3.19 3.50 23.01
N LYS A 33 -2.69 2.54 23.79
CA LYS A 33 -1.41 1.90 23.59
C LYS A 33 -1.55 1.21 22.23
N LEU A 34 -1.22 1.94 21.17
CA LEU A 34 -0.91 1.40 19.86
C LEU A 34 -0.02 0.19 20.13
N THR A 35 -0.58 -1.01 19.99
CA THR A 35 0.17 -2.25 20.01
C THR A 35 1.24 -2.09 18.96
N SER A 36 2.48 -1.96 19.44
CA SER A 36 3.66 -1.69 18.67
C SER A 36 3.94 -2.89 17.77
N ASN A 37 3.32 -2.92 16.60
CA ASN A 37 3.90 -3.65 15.48
C ASN A 37 5.20 -2.90 15.14
N SER A 38 6.30 -3.36 15.75
CA SER A 38 7.70 -3.02 15.48
C SER A 38 7.94 -1.65 14.84
N ALA A 39 7.73 -0.58 15.59
CA ALA A 39 8.05 0.78 15.15
C ALA A 39 9.58 0.90 14.98
N SER A 40 10.09 0.76 13.75
CA SER A 40 11.49 1.03 13.45
C SER A 40 11.72 2.52 13.23
N SER A 41 12.98 2.94 13.18
CA SER A 41 13.31 4.28 12.70
C SER A 41 12.67 4.55 11.33
N PRO A 42 12.29 5.80 11.03
CA PRO A 42 11.77 6.19 9.72
C PRO A 42 12.70 5.77 8.58
N VAL A 43 12.14 5.43 7.42
CA VAL A 43 12.91 5.06 6.22
C VAL A 43 13.71 6.25 5.68
N GLU A 44 13.11 7.44 5.69
CA GLU A 44 13.75 8.67 5.19
C GLU A 44 14.71 9.28 6.23
N THR A 45 16.01 9.23 5.93
CA THR A 45 17.09 9.73 6.81
C THR A 45 17.73 11.03 6.33
N LYS A 46 17.40 11.50 5.12
CA LYS A 46 17.99 12.71 4.54
C LYS A 46 17.56 13.97 5.30
N THR A 47 18.35 15.03 5.13
CA THR A 47 17.98 16.37 5.59
C THR A 47 16.66 16.83 4.95
N PRO A 48 15.90 17.70 5.61
CA PRO A 48 14.73 18.33 4.99
C PRO A 48 15.09 19.03 3.68
N ASN A 49 14.21 18.97 2.69
CA ASN A 49 14.36 19.69 1.42
C ASN A 49 14.11 21.21 1.53
N SER A 50 13.63 21.69 2.69
CA SER A 50 13.40 23.10 2.97
C SER A 50 13.50 23.38 4.47
N GLU A 51 13.67 24.66 4.81
CA GLU A 51 13.71 25.14 6.20
C GLU A 51 12.32 25.26 6.84
N LYS A 52 11.23 25.05 6.07
CA LYS A 52 9.87 25.19 6.59
C LYS A 52 9.60 24.10 7.65
N LYS A 53 9.11 24.53 8.82
CA LYS A 53 8.78 23.63 9.93
C LYS A 53 7.45 22.90 9.69
N SER A 54 7.38 21.66 10.17
CA SER A 54 6.14 20.88 10.26
C SER A 54 5.03 21.67 10.98
N PHE A 55 3.79 21.54 10.51
CA PHE A 55 2.65 22.25 11.08
C PHE A 55 2.24 21.67 12.45
N PHE A 56 2.53 20.39 12.69
CA PHE A 56 2.34 19.69 13.96
C PHE A 56 3.36 18.57 14.17
N VAL A 57 3.47 18.07 15.41
CA VAL A 57 4.38 16.96 15.77
C VAL A 57 3.92 15.67 15.07
N GLY A 58 4.85 14.95 14.42
CA GLY A 58 4.57 13.67 13.77
C GLY A 58 4.09 13.71 12.32
N GLN A 59 3.94 14.90 11.69
CA GLN A 59 3.53 15.02 10.28
C GLN A 59 4.55 14.41 9.30
N THR A 60 5.83 14.42 9.66
CA THR A 60 6.94 13.92 8.84
C THR A 60 7.66 12.79 9.54
N ARG A 61 8.27 11.88 8.78
CA ARG A 61 9.10 10.78 9.30
C ARG A 61 8.34 9.87 10.27
N ILE A 62 7.23 9.32 9.78
CA ILE A 62 6.53 8.24 10.48
C ILE A 62 7.47 7.04 10.68
N SER A 63 7.24 6.26 11.75
CA SER A 63 7.98 5.03 12.01
C SER A 63 7.96 4.11 10.80
N GLY A 64 9.11 3.51 10.49
CA GLY A 64 9.23 2.55 9.41
C GLY A 64 8.48 1.25 9.73
N VAL A 65 8.03 0.57 8.68
CA VAL A 65 7.48 -0.78 8.75
C VAL A 65 8.32 -1.66 7.84
N LYS A 66 8.74 -2.82 8.34
CA LYS A 66 9.44 -3.83 7.53
C LYS A 66 8.43 -4.86 7.05
N THR A 67 8.43 -5.14 5.75
CA THR A 67 7.69 -6.27 5.19
C THR A 67 8.45 -7.57 5.42
N ASN A 68 7.74 -8.66 5.69
CA ASN A 68 8.31 -10.01 5.71
C ASN A 68 8.28 -10.67 4.32
N THR A 69 7.59 -10.06 3.35
CA THR A 69 7.50 -10.58 1.98
C THR A 69 8.84 -10.37 1.26
N ALA A 70 9.50 -11.47 0.90
CA ALA A 70 10.67 -11.43 0.05
C ALA A 70 10.32 -10.83 -1.32
N PHE A 71 11.19 -9.99 -1.86
CA PHE A 71 11.08 -9.46 -3.21
C PHE A 71 12.46 -9.47 -3.87
N GLU A 72 12.47 -9.62 -5.19
CA GLU A 72 13.66 -9.53 -6.02
C GLU A 72 13.54 -8.31 -6.94
N ALA A 73 14.64 -7.61 -7.16
CA ALA A 73 14.73 -6.55 -8.14
C ALA A 73 15.81 -6.90 -9.17
N LYS A 74 15.45 -6.82 -10.45
CA LYS A 74 16.36 -7.03 -11.57
C LYS A 74 16.36 -5.79 -12.45
N VAL A 75 17.55 -5.29 -12.76
CA VAL A 75 17.71 -4.21 -13.75
C VAL A 75 17.47 -4.81 -15.14
N LEU A 76 16.46 -4.29 -15.84
CA LEU A 76 16.18 -4.68 -17.22
C LEU A 76 17.10 -3.91 -18.18
N SER A 77 17.21 -2.60 -18.00
CA SER A 77 18.14 -1.77 -18.78
C SER A 77 18.50 -0.48 -18.02
N SER A 78 19.71 0.01 -18.27
CA SER A 78 20.23 1.29 -17.76
C SER A 78 20.39 2.34 -18.88
N GLU A 79 19.98 2.04 -20.10
CA GLU A 79 20.23 2.88 -21.29
C GLU A 79 19.10 3.87 -21.60
N LEU A 80 17.99 3.81 -20.86
CA LEU A 80 16.85 4.72 -21.00
C LEU A 80 17.21 6.13 -20.50
N LYS A 81 16.72 7.15 -21.21
CA LYS A 81 16.97 8.56 -20.89
C LYS A 81 15.83 9.11 -20.04
N SER A 82 16.04 9.22 -18.72
CA SER A 82 15.04 9.74 -17.77
C SER A 82 13.67 9.06 -17.94
N PRO A 83 13.56 7.73 -17.73
CA PRO A 83 12.29 7.03 -17.83
C PRO A 83 11.27 7.64 -16.86
N TRP A 84 10.04 7.83 -17.35
CA TRP A 84 9.00 8.63 -16.69
C TRP A 84 7.76 7.81 -16.34
N GLY A 85 7.25 7.04 -17.30
CA GLY A 85 6.09 6.16 -17.14
C GLY A 85 6.33 4.79 -17.75
N ILE A 86 5.59 3.80 -17.26
CA ILE A 86 5.67 2.40 -17.69
C ILE A 86 4.28 1.78 -17.75
N ALA A 87 4.00 1.01 -18.81
CA ALA A 87 2.81 0.18 -18.93
C ALA A 87 3.19 -1.20 -19.48
N SER A 88 2.66 -2.26 -18.89
CA SER A 88 2.81 -3.62 -19.41
C SER A 88 1.88 -3.82 -20.61
N LEU A 89 2.42 -4.38 -21.69
CA LEU A 89 1.67 -4.77 -22.86
C LEU A 89 1.18 -6.23 -22.72
N PRO A 90 0.11 -6.64 -23.45
CA PRO A 90 -0.43 -8.00 -23.37
C PRO A 90 0.57 -9.11 -23.76
N ASP A 91 1.58 -8.78 -24.56
CA ASP A 91 2.66 -9.70 -24.97
C ASP A 91 3.83 -9.75 -23.97
N GLY A 92 3.71 -9.08 -22.82
CA GLY A 92 4.70 -9.05 -21.76
C GLY A 92 5.82 -8.02 -21.94
N ARG A 93 5.86 -7.28 -23.06
CA ARG A 93 6.77 -6.14 -23.23
C ARG A 93 6.30 -4.95 -22.39
N LEU A 94 7.17 -3.95 -22.28
CA LEU A 94 6.95 -2.73 -21.52
C LEU A 94 6.92 -1.54 -22.48
N LEU A 95 5.83 -0.77 -22.47
CA LEU A 95 5.79 0.56 -23.07
C LEU A 95 6.34 1.56 -22.05
N ILE A 96 7.45 2.21 -22.38
CA ILE A 96 8.13 3.17 -21.49
C ILE A 96 8.15 4.54 -22.16
N THR A 97 7.80 5.57 -21.40
CA THR A 97 7.97 6.97 -21.80
C THR A 97 9.22 7.56 -21.17
N GLU A 98 9.95 8.37 -21.92
CA GLU A 98 11.09 9.16 -21.47
C GLU A 98 10.65 10.61 -21.26
N LYS A 99 11.19 11.30 -20.24
CA LYS A 99 10.83 12.71 -19.92
C LYS A 99 10.92 13.63 -21.14
N GLY A 100 11.87 13.37 -22.04
CA GLY A 100 12.09 14.13 -23.28
C GLY A 100 11.04 13.90 -24.38
N GLY A 101 9.97 13.13 -24.14
CA GLY A 101 8.88 12.91 -25.09
C GLY A 101 9.03 11.68 -25.98
N ALA A 102 10.10 10.90 -25.83
CA ALA A 102 10.21 9.63 -26.54
C ALA A 102 9.36 8.55 -25.87
N MET A 103 8.81 7.64 -26.68
CA MET A 103 8.12 6.45 -26.22
C MET A 103 8.78 5.22 -26.87
N LYS A 104 9.10 4.20 -26.07
CA LYS A 104 9.86 3.03 -26.53
C LYS A 104 9.23 1.76 -25.99
N ILE A 105 9.37 0.67 -26.74
CA ILE A 105 9.01 -0.66 -26.26
C ILE A 105 10.28 -1.36 -25.76
N VAL A 106 10.25 -1.88 -24.54
CA VAL A 106 11.34 -2.63 -23.92
C VAL A 106 10.89 -4.06 -23.67
N THR A 107 11.73 -5.02 -24.04
CA THR A 107 11.45 -6.45 -23.82
C THR A 107 11.76 -6.86 -22.38
N GLN A 108 11.28 -8.04 -21.95
CA GLN A 108 11.59 -8.59 -20.62
C GLN A 108 13.06 -8.93 -20.42
N THR A 109 13.85 -9.04 -21.50
CA THR A 109 15.30 -9.23 -21.44
C THR A 109 16.07 -7.91 -21.38
N GLY A 110 15.39 -6.76 -21.49
CA GLY A 110 16.02 -5.45 -21.44
C GLY A 110 16.31 -4.81 -22.79
N ALA A 111 16.09 -5.51 -23.91
CA ALA A 111 16.31 -4.94 -25.23
C ALA A 111 15.34 -3.78 -25.50
N ILE A 112 15.89 -2.63 -25.88
CA ILE A 112 15.15 -1.39 -26.14
C ILE A 112 14.90 -1.26 -27.64
N GLY A 113 13.64 -1.12 -28.03
CA GLY A 113 13.24 -0.81 -29.40
C GLY A 113 13.49 0.65 -29.79
N THR A 114 13.33 0.95 -31.07
CA THR A 114 13.38 2.33 -31.57
C THR A 114 12.28 3.19 -30.95
N ALA A 115 12.48 4.51 -30.96
CA ALA A 115 11.43 5.43 -30.52
C ALA A 115 10.22 5.33 -31.46
N LEU A 116 9.03 5.25 -30.87
CA LEU A 116 7.77 5.26 -31.60
C LEU A 116 7.57 6.64 -32.25
N ILE A 117 7.02 6.62 -33.46
CA ILE A 117 6.71 7.82 -34.24
C ILE A 117 5.27 8.29 -33.98
N GLY A 118 4.96 9.53 -34.36
CA GLY A 118 3.61 10.08 -34.21
C GLY A 118 3.28 10.56 -32.79
N ILE A 119 4.26 10.58 -31.90
CA ILE A 119 4.11 11.15 -30.55
C ILE A 119 4.22 12.69 -30.67
N PRO A 120 3.26 13.46 -30.10
CA PRO A 120 3.35 14.92 -30.08
C PRO A 120 4.61 15.43 -29.37
N ALA A 121 5.06 16.64 -29.75
CA ALA A 121 6.16 17.29 -29.06
C ALA A 121 5.80 17.56 -27.58
N VAL A 122 6.74 17.27 -26.68
CA VAL A 122 6.59 17.46 -25.24
C VAL A 122 7.50 18.60 -24.79
N ASP A 123 6.96 19.57 -24.06
CA ASP A 123 7.79 20.42 -23.20
C ASP A 123 8.15 19.61 -21.96
N SER A 124 9.42 19.59 -21.58
CA SER A 124 9.97 18.77 -20.48
C SER A 124 10.51 19.61 -19.30
N LYS A 125 10.25 20.93 -19.29
CA LYS A 125 10.76 21.88 -18.30
C LYS A 125 9.86 22.06 -17.07
N GLY A 126 10.33 21.64 -15.89
CA GLY A 126 9.72 22.02 -14.59
C GLY A 126 8.63 21.09 -14.06
N GLN A 127 8.27 20.06 -14.82
CA GLN A 127 7.39 18.97 -14.39
C GLN A 127 8.26 17.94 -13.71
N GLY A 128 8.12 17.86 -12.38
CA GLY A 128 8.85 16.95 -11.50
C GLY A 128 9.92 17.64 -10.68
#